data_AF-A0A0X3V575-F1
#
_entry.id   AF-A0A0X3V575-F1
#
_cell.length_a   1.000
_cell.length_b   1.000
_cell.length_c   1.000
_cell.angle_alpha   90.00
_cell.angle_beta   90.00
_cell.angle_gamma   90.00
#
_symmetry.space_group_name_H-M   'P 1'
#
loop_
_entity.id
_entity.type
_entity.pdbx_description
1 polymer ?
#
loop_
_entity_poly.entity_id
_entity_poly.type
_entity_poly.pdbx_seq_one_letter_code
_entity_poly.pdbx_strand_id
1 'polypeptide(L)'
;MTDRTTLVIPADRVATLEIPALALDTGTPGPEWLDIPVSIWVFRRKPSMRLPFSPQVAAKARWRIRFAPYLTGGGLASMLGYVALAFGGWTHWGFLLIAAAFGTSMLSYQRVIRQLPARTHDGGLRLPEVPAEVARSWQDANPGLTETTEPAPHRYSRRVYGLAALGLVLAGILLVVIIANDGIADFYLVFVAAALLAAGLMAALKMLPPGYLRFDRRT
;
A
#
# COMPACT_ATOMS: atom_id res chain seq x y z
N MET A 1 -15.86 -16.76 12.05
CA MET A 1 -14.89 -16.10 11.14
C MET A 1 -14.96 -16.83 9.81
N THR A 2 -15.31 -16.14 8.72
CA THR A 2 -15.28 -16.75 7.38
C THR A 2 -13.84 -17.04 7.01
N ASP A 3 -13.54 -18.26 6.61
CA ASP A 3 -12.20 -18.63 6.16
C ASP A 3 -11.80 -17.81 4.94
N ARG A 4 -10.57 -17.30 4.92
CA ARG A 4 -10.07 -16.37 3.89
C ARG A 4 -8.76 -16.87 3.32
N THR A 5 -8.69 -16.87 2.00
CA THR A 5 -7.56 -17.38 1.23
C THR A 5 -7.04 -16.31 0.26
N THR A 6 -5.84 -16.53 -0.29
CA THR A 6 -5.31 -15.73 -1.40
C THR A 6 -5.47 -16.53 -2.67
N LEU A 7 -6.16 -15.96 -3.65
CA LEU A 7 -6.34 -16.56 -4.96
C LEU A 7 -5.20 -16.14 -5.89
N VAL A 8 -4.52 -17.10 -6.50
CA VAL A 8 -3.44 -16.86 -7.46
C VAL A 8 -3.96 -17.14 -8.87
N ILE A 9 -3.88 -16.11 -9.71
CA ILE A 9 -4.30 -16.13 -11.11
C ILE A 9 -3.04 -16.17 -11.99
N PRO A 10 -2.81 -17.26 -12.75
CA PRO A 10 -1.71 -17.36 -13.71
C PRO A 10 -1.76 -16.26 -14.77
N ALA A 11 -0.60 -15.80 -15.24
CA ALA A 11 -0.48 -14.67 -16.16
C ALA A 11 -1.24 -14.87 -17.48
N ASP A 12 -1.22 -16.09 -18.00
CA ASP A 12 -1.92 -16.53 -19.22
C ASP A 12 -3.44 -16.52 -19.08
N ARG A 13 -3.96 -16.61 -17.85
CA ARG A 13 -5.39 -16.66 -17.55
C ARG A 13 -6.02 -15.32 -17.20
N VAL A 14 -5.21 -14.30 -16.90
CA VAL A 14 -5.71 -12.97 -16.50
C VAL A 14 -6.67 -12.37 -17.53
N ALA A 15 -6.42 -12.58 -18.82
CA ALA A 15 -7.22 -12.01 -19.90
C ALA A 15 -8.52 -12.77 -20.17
N THR A 16 -8.58 -14.06 -19.82
CA THR A 16 -9.72 -14.96 -20.11
C THR A 16 -10.49 -15.34 -18.85
N LEU A 17 -10.32 -14.58 -17.76
CA LEU A 17 -10.89 -14.93 -16.47
C LEU A 17 -12.41 -14.71 -16.47
N GLU A 18 -13.16 -15.77 -16.20
CA GLU A 18 -14.58 -15.69 -15.94
C GLU A 18 -14.81 -15.29 -14.49
N ILE A 19 -15.45 -14.15 -14.26
CA ILE A 19 -15.63 -13.63 -12.91
C ILE A 19 -17.07 -13.86 -12.46
N PRO A 20 -17.32 -14.70 -11.44
CA PRO A 20 -18.64 -14.90 -10.86
C PRO A 20 -19.27 -13.58 -10.38
N ALA A 21 -20.58 -13.45 -10.50
CA ALA A 21 -21.35 -12.30 -10.03
C ALA A 21 -21.57 -12.30 -8.51
N LEU A 22 -20.51 -12.58 -7.75
CA LEU A 22 -20.47 -12.58 -6.29
C LEU A 22 -19.49 -11.51 -5.81
N ALA A 23 -19.86 -10.77 -4.77
CA ALA A 23 -18.97 -9.77 -4.18
C ALA A 23 -17.67 -10.43 -3.66
N LEU A 24 -16.51 -9.93 -4.08
CA LEU A 24 -15.22 -10.50 -3.76
C LEU A 24 -14.90 -10.49 -2.26
N ASP A 25 -15.46 -9.53 -1.51
CA ASP A 25 -15.18 -9.32 -0.09
C ASP A 25 -16.14 -10.06 0.85
N THR A 26 -17.39 -10.27 0.43
CA THR A 26 -18.47 -10.84 1.27
C THR A 26 -19.10 -12.10 0.69
N GLY A 27 -18.93 -12.38 -0.60
CA GLY A 27 -19.63 -13.45 -1.32
C GLY A 27 -21.11 -13.19 -1.60
N THR A 28 -21.60 -11.99 -1.31
CA THR A 28 -23.03 -11.66 -1.49
C THR A 28 -23.39 -11.50 -2.97
N PRO A 29 -24.59 -11.92 -3.39
CA PRO A 29 -25.10 -11.67 -4.74
C PRO A 29 -25.37 -10.16 -4.96
N GLY A 30 -25.40 -9.75 -6.23
CA GLY A 30 -25.63 -8.35 -6.63
C GLY A 30 -24.45 -7.39 -6.38
N PRO A 31 -23.21 -7.75 -6.78
CA PRO A 31 -22.05 -6.90 -6.54
C PRO A 31 -22.04 -5.66 -7.44
N GLU A 32 -21.36 -4.62 -6.96
CA GLU A 32 -20.96 -3.49 -7.78
C GLU A 32 -19.63 -3.80 -8.48
N TRP A 33 -19.62 -3.68 -9.80
CA TRP A 33 -18.43 -3.91 -10.61
C TRP A 33 -17.58 -2.66 -10.73
N LEU A 34 -16.29 -2.78 -10.43
CA LEU A 34 -15.34 -1.68 -10.51
C LEU A 34 -14.07 -2.07 -11.26
N ASP A 35 -13.58 -1.16 -12.10
CA ASP A 35 -12.27 -1.27 -12.72
C ASP A 35 -11.17 -0.87 -11.74
N ILE A 36 -10.46 -1.87 -11.22
CA ILE A 36 -9.36 -1.66 -10.29
C ILE A 36 -8.04 -1.61 -11.07
N PRO A 37 -7.24 -0.55 -10.95
CA PRO A 37 -5.92 -0.50 -11.57
C PRO A 37 -5.01 -1.57 -10.96
N VAL A 38 -4.44 -2.40 -11.83
CA VAL A 38 -3.51 -3.49 -11.48
C VAL A 38 -2.05 -3.04 -11.60
N SER A 39 -1.86 -1.80 -12.06
CA SER A 39 -0.56 -1.15 -12.18
C SER A 39 0.04 -0.85 -10.81
N ILE A 40 1.36 -1.06 -10.72
CA ILE A 40 2.20 -0.59 -9.62
C ILE A 40 2.14 0.95 -9.52
N TRP A 41 2.04 1.64 -10.67
CA TRP A 41 2.05 3.09 -10.74
C TRP A 41 0.65 3.68 -10.55
N VAL A 42 0.51 4.51 -9.52
CA VAL A 42 -0.78 5.05 -9.02
C VAL A 42 -1.46 5.99 -10.02
N PHE A 43 -0.67 6.67 -10.85
CA PHE A 43 -1.18 7.56 -11.91
C PHE A 43 -1.55 6.80 -13.19
N ARG A 44 -1.10 5.55 -13.35
CA ARG A 44 -1.37 4.75 -14.52
C ARG A 44 -2.62 3.91 -14.28
N ARG A 45 -3.75 4.36 -14.84
CA ARG A 45 -5.05 3.68 -14.69
C ARG A 45 -5.17 2.36 -15.45
N LYS A 46 -4.24 2.07 -16.37
CA LYS A 46 -4.20 0.83 -17.15
C LYS A 46 -2.86 0.10 -16.94
N PRO A 47 -2.86 -1.25 -16.90
CA PRO A 47 -4.02 -2.13 -17.01
C PRO A 47 -4.92 -2.07 -15.77
N SER A 48 -6.23 -2.26 -15.99
CA SER A 48 -7.25 -2.38 -14.94
C SER A 48 -7.96 -3.72 -15.07
N MET A 49 -8.41 -4.27 -13.95
CA MET A 49 -9.18 -5.49 -13.87
C MET A 49 -10.54 -5.17 -13.25
N ARG A 50 -11.60 -5.60 -13.92
CA ARG A 50 -12.97 -5.39 -13.45
C ARG A 50 -13.29 -6.41 -12.37
N LEU A 51 -13.54 -5.96 -11.15
CA LEU A 51 -13.76 -6.83 -9.99
C LEU A 51 -15.10 -6.51 -9.31
N PRO A 52 -15.85 -7.53 -8.85
CA PRO A 52 -17.11 -7.35 -8.12
C PRO A 52 -16.84 -7.07 -6.63
N PHE A 53 -17.43 -6.02 -6.08
CA PHE A 53 -17.33 -5.69 -4.65
C PHE A 53 -18.71 -5.45 -4.03
N SER A 54 -18.82 -5.60 -2.72
CA SER A 54 -19.97 -5.10 -1.98
C SER A 54 -20.09 -3.57 -2.12
N PRO A 55 -21.30 -2.98 -2.05
CA PRO A 55 -21.49 -1.53 -2.18
C PRO A 55 -20.62 -0.70 -1.23
N GLN A 56 -20.39 -1.21 -0.01
CA GLN A 56 -19.59 -0.54 1.01
C GLN A 56 -18.10 -0.50 0.64
N VAL A 57 -17.55 -1.60 0.14
CA VAL A 57 -16.15 -1.65 -0.32
C VAL A 57 -15.99 -0.92 -1.65
N ALA A 58 -16.99 -1.02 -2.53
CA ALA A 58 -17.02 -0.30 -3.80
C ALA A 58 -16.95 1.22 -3.62
N ALA A 59 -17.68 1.78 -2.65
CA ALA A 59 -17.59 3.21 -2.32
C ALA A 59 -16.17 3.62 -1.88
N LYS A 60 -15.52 2.80 -1.04
CA LYS A 60 -14.13 3.03 -0.61
C LYS A 60 -13.16 2.91 -1.77
N ALA A 61 -13.36 1.95 -2.67
CA ALA A 61 -12.58 1.74 -3.89
C ALA A 61 -12.68 2.92 -4.85
N ARG A 62 -13.89 3.39 -5.16
CA ARG A 62 -14.10 4.59 -5.99
C ARG A 62 -13.40 5.80 -5.41
N TRP A 63 -13.57 6.05 -4.11
CA TRP A 63 -12.87 7.14 -3.44
C TRP A 63 -11.36 7.01 -3.61
N ARG A 64 -10.80 5.83 -3.30
CA ARG A 64 -9.36 5.60 -3.41
C ARG A 64 -8.88 5.82 -4.84
N ILE A 65 -9.52 5.25 -5.85
CA ILE A 65 -9.13 5.42 -7.26
C ILE A 65 -9.17 6.91 -7.67
N ARG A 66 -10.20 7.65 -7.23
CA ARG A 66 -10.32 9.09 -7.52
C ARG A 66 -9.22 9.91 -6.87
N PHE A 67 -8.85 9.58 -5.62
CA PHE A 67 -7.95 10.40 -4.81
C PHE A 67 -6.49 9.92 -4.79
N ALA A 68 -6.19 8.69 -5.20
CA ALA A 68 -4.84 8.13 -5.19
C ALA A 68 -3.76 8.99 -5.88
N PRO A 69 -3.98 9.62 -7.05
CA PRO A 69 -2.97 10.50 -7.65
C PRO A 69 -2.72 11.75 -6.80
N TYR A 70 -3.76 12.32 -6.20
CA TYR A 70 -3.65 13.50 -5.31
C TYR A 70 -2.98 13.15 -3.99
N LEU A 71 -3.23 11.95 -3.45
CA LEU A 71 -2.54 11.48 -2.24
C LEU A 71 -1.04 11.28 -2.49
N THR A 72 -0.69 10.73 -3.65
CA THR A 72 0.71 10.50 -4.04
C THR A 72 1.41 11.83 -4.37
N GLY A 73 0.77 12.68 -5.17
CA GLY A 73 1.26 14.00 -5.53
C GLY A 73 1.35 14.93 -4.31
N GLY A 74 0.36 14.89 -3.43
CA GLY A 74 0.35 15.60 -2.15
C GLY A 74 1.52 15.17 -1.27
N GLY A 75 1.76 13.86 -1.11
CA GLY A 75 2.93 13.38 -0.37
C GLY A 75 4.27 13.87 -0.94
N LEU A 76 4.43 13.86 -2.27
CA LEU A 76 5.60 14.42 -2.95
C LEU A 76 5.73 15.94 -2.76
N ALA A 77 4.64 16.68 -2.93
CA ALA A 77 4.62 18.13 -2.74
C ALA A 77 4.92 18.51 -1.28
N SER A 78 4.40 17.76 -0.32
CA SER A 78 4.73 17.92 1.10
C SER A 78 6.20 17.63 1.37
N MET A 79 6.78 16.61 0.73
CA MET A 79 8.23 16.32 0.85
C MET A 79 9.08 17.43 0.23
N LEU A 80 8.71 17.96 -0.94
CA LEU A 80 9.42 19.08 -1.58
C LEU A 80 9.26 20.39 -0.79
N GLY A 81 8.05 20.67 -0.30
CA GLY A 81 7.79 21.78 0.60
C GLY A 81 8.64 21.69 1.85
N TYR A 82 8.72 20.48 2.45
CA TYR A 82 9.59 20.18 3.58
C TYR A 82 11.07 20.54 3.31
N VAL A 83 11.59 20.12 2.16
CA VAL A 83 12.96 20.46 1.75
C VAL A 83 13.11 21.98 1.62
N ALA A 84 12.18 22.66 0.95
CA ALA A 84 12.22 24.11 0.80
C ALA A 84 12.17 24.86 2.16
N LEU A 85 11.49 24.31 3.17
CA LEU A 85 11.44 24.87 4.52
C LEU A 85 12.76 24.75 5.25
N ALA A 86 13.37 23.56 5.20
CA ALA A 86 14.66 23.29 5.85
C ALA A 86 15.78 24.20 5.33
N PHE A 87 15.67 24.70 4.09
CA PHE A 87 16.66 25.57 3.47
C PHE A 87 16.22 27.04 3.30
N GLY A 88 14.95 27.38 3.56
CA GLY A 88 14.37 28.68 3.16
C GLY A 88 13.72 29.51 4.28
N GLY A 89 13.64 29.02 5.52
CA GLY A 89 13.19 29.80 6.68
C GLY A 89 11.67 30.08 6.79
N TRP A 90 10.81 29.39 6.03
CA TRP A 90 9.35 29.62 5.97
C TRP A 90 8.52 28.87 7.02
N THR A 91 8.81 29.07 8.30
CA THR A 91 8.44 28.19 9.43
C THR A 91 6.97 27.72 9.60
N HIS A 92 5.93 28.51 9.32
CA HIS A 92 4.54 28.13 9.68
C HIS A 92 3.76 27.36 8.59
N TRP A 93 3.96 27.67 7.31
CA TRP A 93 3.30 26.94 6.21
C TRP A 93 3.77 25.48 6.11
N GLY A 94 4.97 25.22 6.61
CA GLY A 94 5.53 23.87 6.65
C GLY A 94 4.81 22.90 7.55
N PHE A 95 4.44 23.31 8.75
CA PHE A 95 3.64 22.49 9.63
C PHE A 95 2.28 22.16 9.02
N LEU A 96 1.66 23.13 8.34
CA LEU A 96 0.38 22.89 7.66
C LEU A 96 0.53 21.84 6.55
N LEU A 97 1.62 21.86 5.78
CA LEU A 97 1.89 20.87 4.74
C LEU A 97 2.22 19.48 5.31
N ILE A 98 2.97 19.40 6.42
CA ILE A 98 3.27 18.14 7.12
C ILE A 98 2.00 17.57 7.75
N ALA A 99 1.22 18.39 8.46
CA ALA A 99 -0.04 17.98 9.08
C ALA A 99 -1.06 17.53 8.01
N ALA A 100 -1.11 18.22 6.86
CA ALA A 100 -1.91 17.81 5.72
C ALA A 100 -1.42 16.47 5.13
N ALA A 101 -0.10 16.27 5.00
CA ALA A 101 0.49 15.00 4.54
C ALA A 101 0.18 13.83 5.49
N PHE A 102 0.34 14.07 6.79
CA PHE A 102 0.05 13.08 7.82
C PHE A 102 -1.45 12.76 7.87
N GLY A 103 -2.31 13.79 7.86
CA GLY A 103 -3.76 13.64 7.83
C GLY A 103 -4.24 12.87 6.61
N THR A 104 -3.74 13.21 5.41
CA THR A 104 -4.03 12.45 4.19
C THR A 104 -3.50 11.02 4.22
N SER A 105 -2.31 10.78 4.77
CA SER A 105 -1.77 9.43 4.97
C SER A 105 -2.65 8.60 5.91
N MET A 106 -3.07 9.18 7.04
CA MET A 106 -3.94 8.53 8.02
C MET A 106 -5.34 8.23 7.46
N LEU A 107 -5.93 9.19 6.73
CA LEU A 107 -7.17 9.00 5.97
C LEU A 107 -7.05 7.88 4.92
N SER A 108 -5.89 7.78 4.26
CA SER A 108 -5.63 6.72 3.29
C SER A 108 -5.51 5.34 3.95
N TYR A 109 -4.92 5.27 5.15
CA TYR A 109 -4.75 4.03 5.91
C TYR A 109 -6.09 3.48 6.43
N GLN A 110 -7.00 4.34 6.89
CA GLN A 110 -8.34 3.93 7.32
C GLN A 110 -9.21 3.38 6.17
N ARG A 111 -8.82 3.65 4.92
CA ARG A 111 -9.57 3.26 3.71
C ARG A 111 -8.83 2.20 2.90
N VAL A 112 -8.01 1.37 3.57
CA VAL A 112 -7.34 0.23 2.96
C VAL A 112 -8.38 -0.80 2.52
N ILE A 113 -8.39 -1.06 1.21
CA ILE A 113 -9.12 -2.16 0.59
C ILE A 113 -8.14 -3.32 0.59
N ARG A 114 -8.54 -4.41 1.23
CA ARG A 114 -7.67 -5.54 1.47
C ARG A 114 -7.57 -6.40 0.22
N GLN A 115 -8.67 -6.56 -0.51
CA GLN A 115 -8.80 -7.39 -1.71
C GLN A 115 -8.30 -6.71 -2.99
N LEU A 116 -7.25 -5.88 -2.90
CA LEU A 116 -6.68 -5.26 -4.11
C LEU A 116 -5.83 -6.29 -4.86
N PRO A 117 -6.02 -6.44 -6.18
CA PRO A 117 -5.20 -7.33 -6.98
C PRO A 117 -3.76 -6.82 -7.00
N ALA A 118 -2.81 -7.69 -6.66
CA ALA A 118 -1.39 -7.40 -6.73
C ALA A 118 -0.75 -8.22 -7.85
N ARG A 119 -0.03 -7.55 -8.76
CA ARG A 119 0.70 -8.23 -9.83
C ARG A 119 1.97 -8.86 -9.29
N THR A 120 2.20 -10.13 -9.62
CA THR A 120 3.44 -10.84 -9.31
C THR A 120 4.51 -10.54 -10.36
N HIS A 121 5.77 -10.87 -10.05
CA HIS A 121 6.88 -10.70 -10.99
C HIS A 121 6.70 -11.53 -12.27
N ASP A 122 6.09 -12.71 -12.16
CA ASP A 122 5.80 -13.61 -13.29
C ASP A 122 4.60 -13.15 -14.13
N GLY A 123 4.07 -11.96 -13.86
CA GLY A 123 2.97 -11.35 -14.62
C GLY A 123 1.56 -11.78 -14.18
N GLY A 124 1.46 -12.79 -13.31
CA GLY A 124 0.21 -13.25 -12.69
C GLY A 124 -0.35 -12.25 -11.68
N LEU A 125 -1.52 -12.59 -11.11
CA LEU A 125 -2.20 -11.77 -10.11
C LEU A 125 -2.43 -12.56 -8.83
N ARG A 126 -2.33 -11.87 -7.70
CA ARG A 126 -2.77 -12.37 -6.40
C ARG A 126 -3.91 -11.50 -5.90
N LEU A 127 -5.04 -12.13 -5.57
CA LEU A 127 -6.16 -11.51 -4.89
C LEU A 127 -6.16 -11.99 -3.44
N PRO A 128 -5.71 -11.16 -2.48
CA PRO A 128 -5.67 -11.54 -1.08
C PRO A 128 -7.04 -11.41 -0.39
N GLU A 129 -7.21 -12.14 0.71
CA GLU A 129 -8.37 -12.06 1.60
C GLU A 129 -9.74 -12.33 0.92
N VAL A 130 -9.77 -13.28 -0.02
CA VAL A 130 -10.99 -13.76 -0.66
C VAL A 130 -11.66 -14.80 0.24
N PRO A 131 -12.98 -14.72 0.51
CA PRO A 131 -13.70 -15.77 1.23
C PRO A 131 -13.57 -17.12 0.52
N ALA A 132 -13.36 -18.21 1.27
CA ALA A 132 -13.15 -19.55 0.69
C ALA A 132 -14.31 -20.04 -0.20
N GLU A 133 -15.53 -19.61 0.06
CA GLU A 133 -16.70 -19.90 -0.81
C GLU A 133 -16.60 -19.21 -2.17
N VAL A 134 -16.16 -17.95 -2.18
CA VAL A 134 -15.94 -17.18 -3.41
C VAL A 134 -14.75 -17.74 -4.18
N ALA A 135 -13.67 -18.09 -3.49
CA ALA A 135 -12.49 -18.69 -4.11
C ALA A 135 -12.81 -20.01 -4.81
N ARG A 136 -13.59 -20.90 -4.17
CA ARG A 136 -14.10 -22.13 -4.78
C ARG A 136 -14.96 -21.85 -6.01
N SER A 137 -15.93 -20.93 -5.92
CA SER A 137 -16.74 -20.54 -7.08
C SER A 137 -15.90 -20.01 -8.25
N TRP A 138 -14.82 -19.28 -7.97
CA TRP A 138 -13.90 -18.81 -9.00
C TRP A 138 -13.09 -19.96 -9.61
N GLN A 139 -12.61 -20.91 -8.81
CA GLN A 139 -11.90 -22.10 -9.29
C GLN A 139 -12.80 -22.98 -10.16
N ASP A 140 -14.05 -23.18 -9.75
CA ASP A 140 -15.03 -23.98 -10.49
C ASP A 140 -15.28 -23.37 -11.88
N ALA A 141 -15.35 -22.04 -11.98
CA ALA A 141 -15.49 -21.33 -13.25
C ALA A 141 -14.17 -21.23 -14.04
N ASN A 142 -13.01 -21.35 -13.39
CA ASN A 142 -11.70 -21.14 -14.01
C ASN A 142 -10.69 -22.20 -13.55
N PRO A 143 -10.67 -23.38 -14.21
CA PRO A 143 -9.70 -24.42 -13.88
C PRO A 143 -8.26 -23.90 -14.07
N GLY A 144 -7.42 -24.11 -13.05
CA GLY A 144 -6.01 -23.67 -13.03
C GLY A 144 -5.72 -22.49 -12.11
N LEU A 145 -6.74 -21.87 -11.50
CA LEU A 145 -6.56 -20.99 -10.35
C LEU A 145 -6.08 -21.80 -9.15
N THR A 146 -5.14 -21.25 -8.38
CA THR A 146 -4.64 -21.90 -7.15
C THR A 146 -4.95 -21.07 -5.93
N GLU A 147 -5.33 -21.74 -4.85
CA GLU A 147 -5.46 -21.12 -3.53
C GLU A 147 -4.13 -21.21 -2.78
N THR A 148 -3.77 -20.13 -2.10
CA THR A 148 -2.61 -20.11 -1.21
C THR A 148 -2.93 -19.36 0.07
N THR A 149 -2.44 -19.88 1.17
CA THR A 149 -2.41 -19.17 2.46
C THR A 149 -1.18 -18.28 2.58
N GLU A 150 -0.26 -18.34 1.61
CA GLU A 150 0.90 -17.48 1.60
C GLU A 150 0.49 -16.01 1.42
N PRO A 151 1.01 -15.12 2.28
CA PRO A 151 0.72 -13.71 2.14
C PRO A 151 1.26 -13.17 0.82
N ALA A 152 0.61 -12.12 0.30
CA ALA A 152 1.02 -11.50 -0.95
C ALA A 152 2.50 -11.10 -0.89
N PRO A 153 3.28 -11.35 -1.97
CA PRO A 153 4.68 -11.00 -2.02
C PRO A 153 4.82 -9.49 -1.94
N HIS A 154 5.92 -9.04 -1.35
CA HIS A 154 6.22 -7.63 -1.24
C HIS A 154 6.28 -6.99 -2.63
N ARG A 155 5.77 -5.76 -2.74
CA ARG A 155 5.76 -4.99 -3.99
C ARG A 155 7.15 -4.77 -4.61
N TYR A 156 8.18 -4.70 -3.78
CA TYR A 156 9.58 -4.58 -4.20
C TYR A 156 10.39 -5.68 -3.52
N SER A 157 11.55 -6.00 -4.10
CA SER A 157 12.44 -7.01 -3.54
C SER A 157 12.96 -6.59 -2.15
N ARG A 158 13.32 -7.58 -1.33
CA ARG A 158 13.91 -7.32 0.00
C ARG A 158 15.16 -6.45 -0.07
N ARG A 159 15.94 -6.56 -1.16
CA ARG A 159 17.13 -5.73 -1.41
C ARG A 159 16.77 -4.26 -1.59
N VAL A 160 15.70 -3.96 -2.33
CA VAL A 160 15.25 -2.57 -2.52
C VAL A 160 14.80 -1.97 -1.18
N TYR A 161 14.03 -2.72 -0.38
CA TYR A 161 13.66 -2.25 0.96
C TYR A 161 14.86 -2.10 1.89
N GLY A 162 15.85 -2.99 1.80
CA GLY A 162 17.08 -2.90 2.59
C GLY A 162 17.95 -1.70 2.23
N LEU A 163 18.14 -1.44 0.93
CA LEU A 163 18.84 -0.24 0.47
C LEU A 163 18.11 1.04 0.87
N ALA A 164 16.77 1.07 0.74
CA ALA A 164 15.97 2.21 1.17
C ALA A 164 16.04 2.42 2.70
N ALA A 165 15.95 1.34 3.49
CA ALA A 165 16.07 1.40 4.93
C ALA A 165 17.44 1.92 5.36
N LEU A 166 18.52 1.35 4.81
CA LEU A 166 19.88 1.77 5.09
C LEU A 166 20.10 3.24 4.74
N GLY A 167 19.68 3.66 3.54
CA GLY A 167 19.81 5.05 3.09
C GLY A 167 19.06 6.03 3.99
N LEU A 168 17.82 5.72 4.38
CA LEU A 168 17.01 6.56 5.28
C LEU A 168 17.61 6.64 6.69
N VAL A 169 18.08 5.53 7.24
CA VAL A 169 18.71 5.50 8.57
C VAL A 169 20.02 6.28 8.57
N LEU A 170 20.90 6.07 7.58
CA LEU A 170 22.17 6.80 7.47
C LEU A 170 21.93 8.30 7.29
N ALA A 171 20.96 8.70 6.47
CA ALA A 171 20.58 10.10 6.32
C ALA A 171 20.07 10.71 7.64
N GLY A 172 19.25 9.98 8.39
CA GLY A 172 18.79 10.39 9.71
C GLY A 172 19.94 10.57 10.71
N ILE A 173 20.86 9.60 10.78
CA ILE A 173 22.05 9.67 11.67
C ILE A 173 22.94 10.85 11.29
N LEU A 174 23.26 11.01 10.00
CA LEU A 174 24.08 12.12 9.51
C LEU A 174 23.47 13.46 9.90
N LEU A 175 22.15 13.60 9.79
CA LEU A 175 21.46 14.81 10.19
C LEU A 175 21.56 15.08 11.70
N VAL A 176 21.42 14.06 12.55
CA VAL A 176 21.64 14.19 14.00
C VAL A 176 23.06 14.67 14.32
N VAL A 177 24.06 14.14 13.62
CA VAL A 177 25.47 14.54 13.80
C VAL A 177 25.67 16.01 13.41
N ILE A 178 25.09 16.46 12.30
CA ILE A 178 25.16 17.86 11.87
C ILE A 178 24.53 18.78 12.93
N ILE A 179 23.33 18.46 13.41
CA ILE A 179 22.63 19.23 14.46
C ILE A 179 23.49 19.31 15.73
N ALA A 180 24.09 18.18 16.14
CA ALA A 180 24.92 18.12 17.34
C ALA A 180 26.21 18.94 17.20
N ASN A 181 26.79 19.01 16.00
CA ASN A 181 28.04 19.72 15.74
C ASN A 181 27.87 21.23 15.57
N ASP A 182 26.75 21.68 14.97
CA ASP A 182 26.50 23.10 14.73
C ASP A 182 26.02 23.84 16.00
N GLY A 183 25.66 23.11 17.07
CA GLY A 183 25.23 23.66 18.36
C GLY A 183 23.89 24.41 18.33
N ILE A 184 23.35 24.65 17.13
CA ILE A 184 22.03 25.23 16.90
C ILE A 184 21.05 24.08 16.76
N ALA A 185 20.43 23.72 17.88
CA ALA A 185 19.35 22.75 17.91
C ALA A 185 18.10 23.34 17.26
N ASP A 186 18.06 23.34 15.94
CA ASP A 186 16.83 23.64 15.22
C ASP A 186 15.85 22.47 15.43
N PHE A 187 14.77 22.76 16.15
CA PHE A 187 13.68 21.82 16.41
C PHE A 187 13.18 21.15 15.12
N TYR A 188 13.18 21.86 13.98
CA TYR A 188 12.78 21.29 12.69
C TYR A 188 13.67 20.14 12.25
N LEU A 189 15.00 20.30 12.35
CA LEU A 189 15.97 19.30 11.92
C LEU A 189 15.88 18.03 12.77
N VAL A 190 15.56 18.16 14.06
CA VAL A 190 15.32 17.01 14.95
C VAL A 190 14.12 16.19 14.50
N PHE A 191 13.02 16.83 14.09
CA PHE A 191 11.82 16.12 13.61
C PHE A 191 12.06 15.36 12.31
N VAL A 192 12.78 15.92 11.33
CA VAL A 192 13.12 15.18 10.11
C VAL A 192 14.10 14.05 10.38
N ALA A 193 15.08 14.23 11.26
CA ALA A 193 15.94 13.13 11.66
C ALA A 193 15.11 11.97 12.23
N ALA A 194 14.18 12.26 13.16
CA ALA A 194 13.27 11.27 13.70
C ALA A 194 12.37 10.62 12.63
N ALA A 195 11.82 11.40 11.70
CA ALA A 195 10.97 10.90 10.62
C ALA A 195 11.74 10.00 9.64
N LEU A 196 12.98 10.36 9.28
CA LEU A 196 13.86 9.55 8.43
C LEU A 196 14.19 8.22 9.10
N LEU A 197 14.53 8.24 10.39
CA LEU A 197 14.77 7.03 11.18
C LEU A 197 13.52 6.14 11.24
N ALA A 198 12.35 6.72 11.52
CA ALA A 198 11.09 5.98 11.55
C ALA A 198 10.72 5.40 10.17
N ALA A 199 10.89 6.17 9.09
CA ALA A 199 10.67 5.68 7.72
C ALA A 199 11.66 4.58 7.34
N GLY A 200 12.93 4.71 7.74
CA GLY A 200 13.95 3.69 7.55
C GLY A 200 13.63 2.40 8.30
N LEU A 201 13.18 2.52 9.56
CA LEU A 201 12.71 1.38 10.34
C LEU A 201 11.50 0.71 9.69
N MET A 202 10.51 1.49 9.23
CA MET A 202 9.34 0.96 8.52
C MET A 202 9.72 0.26 7.21
N ALA A 203 10.74 0.75 6.50
CA ALA A 203 11.28 0.08 5.31
C ALA A 203 12.02 -1.23 5.70
N ALA A 204 12.77 -1.24 6.80
CA ALA A 204 13.44 -2.44 7.31
C ALA A 204 12.43 -3.51 7.73
N LEU A 205 11.33 -3.12 8.39
CA LEU A 205 10.25 -4.04 8.76
C LEU A 205 9.61 -4.69 7.52
N LYS A 206 9.58 -3.99 6.38
CA LYS A 206 9.12 -4.56 5.10
C LYS A 206 10.11 -5.56 4.47
N MET A 207 11.34 -5.66 4.98
CA MET A 207 12.27 -6.73 4.57
C MET A 207 11.91 -8.07 5.20
N LEU A 208 11.22 -8.06 6.34
CA LEU A 208 10.80 -9.28 7.02
C LEU A 208 9.86 -10.07 6.09
N PRO A 209 9.90 -11.41 6.15
CA PRO A 209 8.93 -12.23 5.43
C PRO A 209 7.51 -11.75 5.72
N PRO A 210 6.63 -11.64 4.72
CA PRO A 210 5.26 -11.26 4.98
C PRO A 210 4.65 -12.32 5.93
N GLY A 211 3.95 -11.88 6.99
CA GLY A 211 3.45 -12.75 8.05
C GLY A 211 4.40 -12.99 9.23
N TYR A 212 5.64 -12.47 9.20
CA TYR A 212 6.59 -12.61 10.32
C TYR A 212 6.12 -11.89 11.59
N LEU A 213 5.48 -10.72 11.44
CA LEU A 213 4.78 -10.03 12.52
C LEU A 213 3.33 -10.54 12.60
N ARG A 214 3.14 -11.80 13.00
CA ARG A 214 1.84 -12.23 13.52
C ARG A 214 1.71 -11.66 14.92
N PHE A 215 1.00 -10.53 15.04
CA PHE A 215 0.38 -10.20 16.32
C PHE A 215 -0.66 -11.28 16.56
N ASP A 216 -0.30 -12.26 17.38
CA ASP A 216 -1.22 -13.27 17.89
C ASP A 216 -2.35 -12.50 18.57
N ARG A 217 -3.46 -12.28 17.84
CA ARG A 217 -4.69 -11.74 18.44
C ARG A 217 -5.26 -12.87 19.28
N ARG A 218 -4.70 -13.04 20.47
CA ARG A 218 -5.41 -13.72 21.56
C ARG A 218 -6.59 -12.82 21.92
N THR A 219 -7.76 -13.27 21.46
CA THR A 219 -9.10 -13.09 22.03
C THR A 219 -9.44 -11.72 22.60
#